data_AF-A0A8T7BQG9-F1
#
_entry.id   AF-A0A8T7BQG9-F1
#
_cell.length_a   1.000
_cell.length_b   1.000
_cell.length_c   1.000
_cell.angle_alpha   90.00
_cell.angle_beta   90.00
_cell.angle_gamma   90.00
#
_symmetry.space_group_name_H-M   'P 1'
#
loop_
_entity.id
_entity.type
_entity.pdbx_description
1 polymer ?
#
loop_
_entity_poly.entity_id
_entity_poly.type
_entity_poly.pdbx_seq_one_letter_code
_entity_poly.pdbx_strand_id
1 'polypeptide(L)' 'VNGIAPGAIMWPENDSDADAQQAIMQKIPLQRCGGPESIAKAVLFIIDNDYLSGEVIRVDGGRLLNSF' A
#
# COMPACT_ATOMS: atom_id res chain seq x y z
N VAL A 1 9.14 -17.46 3.84
CA VAL A 1 9.51 -16.11 3.36
C VAL A 1 8.29 -15.49 2.71
N ASN A 2 7.97 -14.23 3.00
CA ASN A 2 6.82 -13.50 2.44
C ASN A 2 7.26 -12.12 1.95
N GLY A 3 6.45 -11.49 1.10
CA GLY A 3 6.64 -10.13 0.59
C GLY A 3 5.47 -9.21 0.94
N ILE A 4 5.74 -7.90 0.94
CA ILE A 4 4.71 -6.86 1.00
C ILE A 4 4.79 -6.05 -0.29
N ALA A 5 3.65 -5.88 -0.97
CA ALA A 5 3.53 -5.06 -2.17
C ALA A 5 2.82 -3.74 -1.81
N PRO A 6 3.55 -2.65 -1.53
CA PRO A 6 2.97 -1.36 -1.19
C PRO A 6 2.36 -0.67 -2.41
N GLY A 7 1.26 0.06 -2.20
CA GLY A 7 0.71 1.03 -3.14
C GLY A 7 1.26 2.44 -2.90
N ALA A 8 0.38 3.44 -3.02
CA ALA A 8 0.72 4.81 -2.60
C ALA A 8 0.84 4.86 -1.06
N ILE A 9 2.08 4.85 -0.58
CA ILE A 9 2.45 4.90 0.83
C ILE A 9 3.43 6.04 0.99
N MET A 10 3.05 7.09 1.72
CA MET A 10 3.86 8.28 2.00
C MET A 10 4.47 8.93 0.74
N TRP A 11 3.96 10.10 0.36
CA TRP A 11 4.58 10.87 -0.72
C TRP A 11 5.98 11.34 -0.32
N PRO A 12 6.96 11.36 -1.26
CA PRO A 12 8.25 11.97 -1.00
C PRO A 12 8.09 13.44 -0.59
N GLU A 13 8.91 13.93 0.33
CA GLU A 13 8.83 15.32 0.83
C GLU A 13 8.97 16.37 -0.28
N ASN A 14 9.70 16.03 -1.34
CA ASN A 14 9.94 16.90 -2.51
C ASN A 14 9.02 16.57 -3.70
N ASP A 15 8.01 15.71 -3.52
CA ASP A 15 7.04 15.41 -4.57
C ASP A 15 5.93 16.47 -4.57
N SER A 16 6.06 17.43 -5.48
CA SER A 16 5.14 18.57 -5.61
C SER A 16 4.10 18.40 -6.72
N ASP A 17 4.04 17.25 -7.40
CA ASP A 17 3.07 17.04 -8.48
C ASP A 17 1.70 16.66 -7.91
N ALA A 18 0.98 17.69 -7.45
CA ALA A 18 -0.34 17.55 -6.86
C ALA A 18 -1.35 16.92 -7.82
N ASP A 19 -1.23 17.18 -9.13
CA ASP A 19 -2.13 16.61 -10.14
C ASP A 19 -1.90 15.11 -10.30
N ALA A 20 -0.63 14.67 -10.34
CA ALA A 20 -0.29 13.25 -10.36
C ALA A 20 -0.76 12.53 -9.09
N GLN A 21 -0.55 13.14 -7.91
CA GLN A 21 -1.03 12.59 -6.64
C GLN A 21 -2.55 12.47 -6.64
N GLN A 22 -3.27 13.49 -7.08
CA GLN A 22 -4.73 13.49 -7.15
C GLN A 22 -5.25 12.41 -8.12
N ALA A 23 -4.60 12.24 -9.28
CA ALA A 23 -4.94 11.20 -10.24
C ALA A 23 -4.73 9.78 -9.65
N ILE A 24 -3.69 9.58 -8.84
CA ILE A 24 -3.48 8.33 -8.10
C ILE A 24 -4.56 8.15 -7.04
N MET A 25 -4.89 9.21 -6.29
CA MET A 25 -5.89 9.19 -5.23
C MET A 25 -7.27 8.75 -5.73
N GLN A 26 -7.69 9.24 -6.90
CA GLN A 26 -8.96 8.85 -7.52
C GLN A 26 -9.03 7.35 -7.84
N LYS A 27 -7.89 6.72 -8.11
CA LYS A 27 -7.81 5.29 -8.39
C LYS A 27 -7.78 4.43 -7.13
N ILE A 28 -7.59 4.99 -5.94
CA ILE A 28 -7.56 4.27 -4.66
C ILE A 28 -8.99 4.22 -4.09
N PRO A 29 -9.65 3.06 -3.99
CA PRO A 29 -11.00 2.95 -3.41
C PRO A 29 -11.14 3.55 -2.01
N LEU A 30 -10.10 3.41 -1.15
CA LEU A 30 -10.11 4.01 0.18
C LEU A 30 -9.92 5.54 0.20
N GLN A 31 -9.66 6.18 -0.95
CA GLN A 31 -9.53 7.63 -1.13
C GLN A 31 -8.56 8.29 -0.13
N ARG A 32 -7.53 7.55 0.32
CA ARG A 32 -6.45 8.06 1.17
C ARG A 32 -5.10 7.41 0.84
N CYS A 33 -4.03 8.19 0.96
CA CYS A 33 -2.66 7.66 0.93
C CYS A 33 -2.40 6.85 2.20
N GLY A 34 -1.70 5.73 2.08
CA GLY A 34 -1.27 4.95 3.25
C GLY A 34 -0.08 5.60 3.96
N GLY A 35 0.12 5.21 5.22
CA GLY A 35 1.28 5.60 6.01
C GLY A 35 2.17 4.40 6.35
N PRO A 36 3.33 4.64 6.98
CA PRO A 36 4.20 3.59 7.50
C PRO A 36 3.47 2.60 8.41
N GLU A 37 2.46 3.07 9.15
CA GLU A 37 1.63 2.26 10.03
C GLU A 37 0.84 1.18 9.28
N SER A 38 0.45 1.45 8.03
CA SER A 38 -0.21 0.46 7.18
C SER A 38 0.72 -0.70 6.85
N ILE A 39 2.00 -0.41 6.60
CA ILE A 39 3.02 -1.43 6.33
C ILE A 39 3.39 -2.17 7.62
N ALA A 40 3.57 -1.46 8.72
CA ALA A 40 3.85 -2.07 10.03
C ALA A 40 2.77 -3.08 10.43
N LYS A 41 1.48 -2.74 10.23
CA LYS A 41 0.37 -3.67 10.48
C LYS A 41 0.43 -4.93 9.61
N ALA A 42 0.83 -4.81 8.34
CA ALA A 42 0.99 -5.96 7.46
C ALA A 42 2.18 -6.84 7.87
N VAL A 43 3.29 -6.23 8.31
CA VAL A 43 4.43 -6.98 8.88
C VAL A 43 3.98 -7.73 10.14
N LEU A 44 3.29 -7.07 11.07
CA LEU A 44 2.76 -7.69 12.28
C LEU A 44 1.85 -8.89 11.97
N PHE A 45 0.94 -8.73 10.99
CA PHE A 45 0.09 -9.82 10.52
C PHE A 45 0.90 -11.02 9.99
N ILE A 46 1.97 -10.76 9.23
CA ILE A 46 2.82 -11.82 8.67
C ILE A 46 3.60 -12.55 9.77
N ILE A 47 4.21 -11.83 10.71
CA ILE A 47 5.07 -12.46 11.73
C ILE A 47 4.28 -13.21 12.80
N ASP A 48 3.00 -12.88 12.99
CA ASP A 48 2.09 -13.57 13.92
C ASP A 48 1.57 -14.90 13.35
N ASN A 49 1.95 -15.28 12.13
CA ASN A 49 1.56 -16.52 11.47
C ASN A 49 2.78 -17.31 10.97
N ASP A 50 3.21 -18.29 11.76
CA ASP A 50 4.38 -19.13 11.49
C ASP A 50 4.17 -20.15 10.36
N TYR A 51 2.93 -20.38 9.95
CA TYR A 51 2.57 -21.28 8.85
C TYR A 51 2.37 -20.55 7.51
N LEU A 52 2.54 -19.23 7.48
CA LEU A 52 2.44 -18.41 6.26
C LEU A 52 3.81 -18.29 5.58
N SER A 53 3.94 -18.84 4.37
CA SER A 53 5.15 -18.68 3.55
C SER A 53 4.81 -18.71 2.05
N GLY A 54 5.54 -17.91 1.26
CA GLY A 54 5.39 -17.82 -0.20
C GLY A 54 4.44 -16.73 -0.67
N GLU A 55 3.84 -15.97 0.26
CA GLU A 55 2.80 -15.00 -0.06
C GLU A 55 3.32 -13.59 -0.27
N VAL A 56 2.64 -12.84 -1.14
CA VAL A 56 2.85 -11.40 -1.33
C VAL A 56 1.59 -10.65 -0.95
N ILE A 57 1.61 -9.98 0.20
CA ILE A 57 0.47 -9.25 0.72
C ILE A 57 0.48 -7.83 0.17
N ARG A 58 -0.60 -7.45 -0.50
CA ARG A 58 -0.76 -6.11 -1.06
C ARG A 58 -1.34 -5.15 -0.03
N VAL A 59 -0.71 -3.98 0.07
CA VAL A 59 -1.12 -2.89 0.97
C VAL A 59 -1.20 -1.60 0.15
N ASP A 60 -2.32 -1.40 -0.54
CA ASP A 60 -2.46 -0.35 -1.55
C ASP A 60 -3.79 0.42 -1.50
N GLY A 61 -4.59 0.21 -0.46
CA GLY A 61 -5.92 0.80 -0.33
C GLY A 61 -6.90 0.39 -1.43
N GLY A 62 -6.64 -0.72 -2.12
CA GLY A 62 -7.46 -1.27 -3.20
C GLY A 62 -7.13 -0.72 -4.59
N ARG A 63 -6.05 0.05 -4.77
CA ARG A 63 -5.68 0.66 -6.06
C ARG A 63 -5.65 -0.34 -7.22
N LEU A 64 -5.19 -1.57 -6.96
CA LEU A 64 -5.16 -2.63 -7.96
C LEU A 64 -6.54 -2.89 -8.60
N LEU A 65 -7.63 -2.73 -7.84
CA LEU A 65 -8.99 -3.00 -8.32
C LEU A 65 -9.43 -2.05 -9.44
N ASN A 66 -8.82 -0.86 -9.53
CA ASN A 66 -9.10 0.16 -10.53
C ASN A 66 -7.94 0.30 -11.54
N SER A 67 -7.17 -0.76 -11.77
CA SER A 67 -5.98 -0.74 -12.64
C SER A 67 -6.26 -1.10 -14.11
N PHE A 68 -7.52 -1.24 -14.50
CA PHE A 68 -7.97 -1.52 -15.87
C PHE A 68 -9.04 -0.54 -16.31
#